data_AF-A0A7Z9VNU2-F1
#
_entry.id   AF-A0A7Z9VNU2-F1
#
_cell.length_a   1.000
_cell.length_b   1.000
_cell.length_c   1.000
_cell.angle_alpha   90.00
_cell.angle_beta   90.00
_cell.angle_gamma   90.00
#
_symmetry.space_group_name_H-M   'P 1'
#
loop_
_entity.id
_entity.type
_entity.pdbx_description
1 polymer ?
#
loop_
_entity_poly.entity_id
_entity_poly.type
_entity_poly.pdbx_seq_one_letter_code
_entity_poly.pdbx_strand_id
1 'polypeptide(L)' 'IDQPESGKYDAILLAVAHDEFKALSVEQIKAFGKDNHVLYDIKYLLDSNDSDGRL' A
#
# COMPACT_ATOMS: atom_id res chain seq x y z
N ILE A 1 7.09 -4.77 -15.86
CA ILE A 1 7.06 -5.30 -14.49
C ILE A 1 5.63 -5.69 -14.24
N ASP A 2 5.38 -6.99 -14.08
CA ASP A 2 4.03 -7.53 -13.96
C ASP A 2 3.54 -7.54 -12.50
N GLN A 3 4.44 -7.59 -11.52
CA GLN A 3 4.11 -7.54 -10.08
C GLN A 3 5.17 -6.79 -9.26
N PRO A 4 4.77 -6.11 -8.17
CA PRO A 4 5.70 -5.45 -7.25
C PRO A 4 6.55 -6.47 -6.48
N GLU A 5 7.81 -6.12 -6.24
CA GLU A 5 8.74 -6.95 -5.46
C GLU A 5 8.53 -6.74 -3.96
N SER A 6 8.53 -7.85 -3.19
CA SER A 6 8.44 -7.78 -1.74
C SER A 6 9.68 -7.15 -1.10
N GLY A 7 9.50 -6.40 -0.01
CA GLY A 7 10.59 -5.85 0.80
C GLY A 7 11.44 -4.78 0.11
N LYS A 8 10.98 -4.23 -1.03
CA LYS A 8 11.83 -3.42 -1.90
C LYS A 8 11.59 -1.92 -1.77
N TYR A 9 10.37 -1.51 -1.44
CA TYR A 9 9.96 -0.12 -1.57
C TYR A 9 10.08 0.66 -0.25
N ASP A 10 10.59 1.89 -0.33
CA ASP A 10 10.62 2.82 0.81
C ASP A 10 9.26 3.52 1.01
N ALA A 11 8.44 3.59 -0.04
CA ALA A 11 7.10 4.15 0.02
C ALA A 11 6.14 3.44 -0.94
N ILE A 12 4.88 3.34 -0.52
CA ILE A 12 3.78 2.71 -1.26
C ILE A 12 2.63 3.71 -1.30
N LEU A 13 2.15 4.03 -2.50
CA LEU A 13 1.09 5.02 -2.71
C LEU A 13 -0.11 4.36 -3.41
N LEU A 14 -1.25 4.35 -2.74
CA LEU A 14 -2.52 3.91 -3.32
C LEU A 14 -3.23 5.11 -3.97
N ALA A 15 -2.86 5.39 -5.22
CA ALA A 15 -3.35 6.56 -5.96
C ALA A 15 -4.68 6.31 -6.70
N VAL A 16 -5.04 5.04 -6.97
CA VAL A 16 -6.24 4.67 -7.74
C VAL A 16 -6.90 3.44 -7.13
N ALA A 17 -8.24 3.44 -7.06
CA ALA A 17 -9.06 2.42 -6.43
C ALA A 17 -9.35 1.20 -7.34
N HIS A 18 -8.31 0.60 -7.95
CA HIS A 18 -8.47 -0.63 -8.73
C HIS A 18 -8.89 -1.81 -7.85
N ASP A 19 -9.75 -2.68 -8.37
CA ASP A 19 -10.28 -3.84 -7.62
C ASP A 19 -9.18 -4.84 -7.23
N GLU A 20 -8.10 -4.92 -8.01
CA GLU A 20 -6.91 -5.70 -7.69
C GLU A 20 -6.26 -5.26 -6.37
N PHE A 21 -6.23 -3.96 -6.07
CA PHE A 21 -5.68 -3.43 -4.82
C PHE A 21 -6.65 -3.60 -3.64
N LYS A 22 -7.96 -3.56 -3.90
CA LYS A 22 -8.99 -3.84 -2.88
C LYS A 22 -9.00 -5.32 -2.47
N ALA A 23 -8.56 -6.20 -3.36
CA ALA A 23 -8.46 -7.63 -3.08
C ALA A 23 -7.24 -7.99 -2.21
N LEU A 24 -6.26 -7.09 -2.07
CA LEU A 24 -5.10 -7.28 -1.21
C LEU A 24 -5.42 -6.85 0.23
N SER A 25 -4.94 -7.62 1.20
CA SER A 25 -4.93 -7.18 2.59
C SER A 25 -3.87 -6.10 2.83
N VAL A 26 -4.05 -5.30 3.88
CA VAL A 26 -3.06 -4.30 4.32
C VAL A 26 -1.68 -4.94 4.53
N GLU A 27 -1.63 -6.14 5.12
CA GLU A 27 -0.37 -6.86 5.37
C GLU A 27 0.32 -7.24 4.06
N GLN A 28 -0.43 -7.67 3.04
CA GLN A 28 0.12 -7.97 1.72
C GLN A 28 0.68 -6.71 1.06
N ILE A 29 0.01 -5.56 1.22
CA ILE A 29 0.48 -4.28 0.71
C ILE A 29 1.77 -3.87 1.44
N LYS A 30 1.78 -3.92 2.77
CA LYS A 30 2.96 -3.59 3.60
C LYS A 30 4.16 -4.50 3.32
N ALA A 31 3.92 -5.76 2.93
CA ALA A 31 4.98 -6.70 2.56
C ALA A 31 5.77 -6.29 1.30
N PHE A 32 5.26 -5.37 0.47
CA PHE A 32 6.06 -4.76 -0.61
C PHE A 32 7.08 -3.76 -0.07
N GLY A 33 6.78 -3.15 1.08
CA GLY A 33 7.65 -2.19 1.73
C GLY A 33 8.83 -2.85 2.44
N LYS A 34 9.91 -2.11 2.60
CA LYS A 34 10.99 -2.45 3.55
C LYS A 34 10.46 -2.40 4.99
N ASP A 35 11.23 -2.88 5.97
CA ASP A 35 10.90 -2.75 7.40
C ASP A 35 10.48 -1.33 7.81
N ASN A 36 11.19 -0.31 7.28
CA ASN A 36 10.82 1.08 7.43
C ASN A 36 10.34 1.62 6.07
N HIS A 37 9.03 1.71 5.90
CA HIS A 37 8.38 2.25 4.71
C HIS A 37 7.22 3.17 5.09
N VAL A 38 6.74 3.95 4.12
CA VAL A 38 5.55 4.80 4.26
C VAL A 38 4.45 4.29 3.35
N LEU A 39 3.26 4.03 3.90
CA LEU A 39 2.05 3.67 3.17
C LEU A 39 1.06 4.84 3.13
N TYR A 40 0.84 5.39 1.94
CA TYR A 40 -0.06 6.51 1.72
C TYR A 40 -1.32 6.07 0.98
N ASP A 41 -2.48 6.33 1.56
CA ASP A 41 -3.79 5.99 0.98
C ASP A 41 -4.55 7.24 0.56
N ILE A 42 -4.46 7.56 -0.74
CA ILE A 42 -5.10 8.76 -1.34
C ILE A 42 -6.56 8.48 -1.70
N LYS A 43 -6.97 7.20 -1.74
CA LYS A 43 -8.30 6.78 -2.20
C LYS A 43 -9.16 6.17 -1.11
N TYR A 44 -8.72 6.28 0.13
CA TYR A 44 -9.44 5.80 1.30
C TYR A 44 -9.79 4.30 1.20
N LEU A 45 -8.89 3.51 0.61
CA LEU A 45 -9.04 2.07 0.43
C LEU A 45 -8.80 1.28 1.72
N LEU A 46 -8.00 1.83 2.63
CA LEU A 46 -7.62 1.18 3.88
C LEU A 46 -8.35 1.82 5.07
N ASP A 47 -8.35 1.16 6.21
CA ASP A 47 -8.79 1.78 7.45
C ASP A 47 -7.86 2.93 7.85
N SER A 48 -8.38 3.89 8.61
CA SER A 48 -7.63 5.10 8.98
C SER A 48 -6.35 4.83 9.76
N ASN A 49 -6.27 3.70 10.46
CA ASN A 49 -5.12 3.30 11.26
C ASN A 49 -4.10 2.45 10.47
N ASP A 50 -4.43 2.08 9.24
CA ASP A 50 -3.60 1.17 8.44
C ASP A 50 -2.64 1.90 7.48
N SER A 51 -2.87 3.19 7.25
CA SER A 51 -2.04 4.08 6.43
C SER A 51 -1.30 5.10 7.28
N ASP A 52 -0.06 5.42 6.92
CA ASP A 52 0.75 6.47 7.56
C ASP A 52 0.29 7.89 7.18
N GLY A 53 -0.41 8.01 6.06
CA GLY A 53 -1.04 9.27 5.67
C GLY A 53 -2.13 9.10 4.63
N ARG A 54 -3.03 10.08 4.60
CA ARG A 54 -4.25 10.10 3.79
C ARG A 54 -4.51 11.52 3.27
N LEU A 55 -5.15 11.63 2.11
CA LEU A 55 -5.49 12.88 1.43
C LEU A 55 -6.94 12.87 0.97
#